data_AF-X6LDV7-F1
#
_entry.id   AF-X6LDV7-F1
#
_cell.length_a   1.000
_cell.length_b   1.000
_cell.length_c   1.000
_cell.angle_alpha   90.00
_cell.angle_beta   90.00
_cell.angle_gamma   90.00
#
_symmetry.space_group_name_H-M   'P 1'
#
loop_
_entity.id
_entity.type
_entity.pdbx_description
1 polymer ?
#
loop_
_entity_poly.entity_id
_entity_poly.type
_entity_poly.pdbx_seq_one_letter_code
_entity_poly.pdbx_strand_id
1 'polypeptide(L)'
;MLLFCLKIGLSIEYDENNNTFQFHQLPVCDDIASLYAYTYVYINGIILFFGGWNGNILEIVVSRSVHKYSIRENKWLTFENTLSSPLYNCVAVLSEESMYVHIAGGVDGEYNSMSAHMKKKVSEWLSKEEMKKEIELKVEEEEKNEDETSKILKKQSVKKKVEEGKWMKWWNQREQKDKTEIIEKFKTMSNEQFQLWLLNECKWKHEITKDDINSIRFSIDAYLELVTTNQDSKEDELTAYVIIDERKKLIKMKNLTFEELLRQSHNCLEWKDMQRMRNKNLKLELIGTNNNIIESNEGVIEEFKNKEPTFKINWTSFQQLIKTIKNALVIMIAISEYIDNKMWSNLPNVKETDIKNFKQLFKQELNYEIVCNQSPKMTKDDIQNFMDRIVLNFKLCKNTNKYDGLIMIICGYGENGNTLIASDGKCVSIDKIRSSFNCHKMESFKDFPKIFITDMCCDKNIPKANEIVKKGNEISHGHNDDGFLIWSTTKGHRVADLSLLSGCIKKIVNSKYKSGYPFNQMLQDISTEIRNNKSSEGYCIESQDTTDYDIIFQQRISVNYCIFFARNM
;
A
#
# COMPACT_ATOMS: atom_id res chain seq x y z
N MET A 1 -7.58 -18.87 -4.55
CA MET A 1 -7.76 -18.11 -3.29
C MET A 1 -8.20 -19.06 -2.19
N LEU A 2 -7.82 -18.82 -0.94
CA LEU A 2 -8.21 -19.65 0.21
C LEU A 2 -8.98 -18.78 1.20
N LEU A 3 -10.08 -19.29 1.74
CA LEU A 3 -10.90 -18.61 2.76
C LEU A 3 -11.09 -19.54 3.95
N PHE A 4 -10.72 -19.08 5.14
CA PHE A 4 -10.98 -19.77 6.40
C PHE A 4 -11.68 -18.79 7.35
N CYS A 5 -12.86 -19.17 7.84
CA CYS A 5 -13.64 -18.40 8.80
C CYS A 5 -14.57 -19.34 9.57
N LEU A 6 -14.43 -19.41 10.90
CA LEU A 6 -15.18 -20.36 11.74
C LEU A 6 -15.06 -21.79 11.17
N LYS A 7 -16.20 -22.46 10.94
CA LYS A 7 -16.29 -23.81 10.37
C LYS A 7 -16.18 -23.84 8.83
N ILE A 8 -15.93 -22.71 8.19
CA ILE A 8 -15.92 -22.58 6.72
C ILE A 8 -14.47 -22.51 6.26
N GLY A 9 -14.03 -23.54 5.51
CA GLY A 9 -12.81 -23.54 4.72
C GLY A 9 -13.17 -23.69 3.24
N LEU A 10 -12.69 -22.79 2.37
CA LEU A 10 -12.94 -22.83 0.93
C LEU A 10 -11.63 -22.62 0.15
N SER A 11 -11.33 -23.53 -0.79
CA SER A 11 -10.47 -23.25 -1.93
C SER A 11 -11.34 -22.71 -3.05
N ILE A 12 -10.99 -21.54 -3.53
CA ILE A 12 -11.72 -20.80 -4.54
C ILE A 12 -10.80 -20.71 -5.74
N GLU A 13 -11.08 -21.52 -6.75
CA GLU A 13 -10.42 -21.47 -8.04
C GLU A 13 -11.26 -20.62 -8.97
N TYR A 14 -10.60 -19.78 -9.76
CA TYR A 14 -11.24 -18.98 -10.78
C TYR A 14 -10.76 -19.47 -12.13
N ASP A 15 -11.66 -20.08 -12.89
CA ASP A 15 -11.40 -20.48 -14.26
C ASP A 15 -11.53 -19.24 -15.15
N GLU A 16 -10.40 -18.67 -15.56
CA GLU A 16 -10.37 -17.47 -16.41
C GLU A 16 -10.99 -17.71 -17.80
N ASN A 17 -10.98 -18.95 -18.31
CA ASN A 17 -11.54 -19.27 -19.62
C ASN A 17 -13.06 -19.26 -19.58
N ASN A 18 -13.63 -19.81 -18.50
CA ASN A 18 -15.07 -19.96 -18.35
C ASN A 18 -15.72 -18.89 -17.44
N ASN A 19 -14.92 -18.03 -16.81
CA ASN A 19 -15.35 -17.03 -15.83
C ASN A 19 -16.12 -17.62 -14.64
N THR A 20 -15.90 -18.90 -14.32
CA THR A 20 -16.58 -19.57 -13.21
C THR A 20 -15.69 -19.65 -11.98
N PHE A 21 -16.30 -19.44 -10.82
CA PHE A 21 -15.68 -19.78 -9.56
C PHE A 21 -16.00 -21.23 -9.22
N GLN A 22 -14.96 -22.03 -9.05
CA GLN A 22 -15.06 -23.37 -8.49
C GLN A 22 -14.73 -23.29 -7.01
N PHE A 23 -15.64 -23.81 -6.19
CA PHE A 23 -15.52 -23.82 -4.74
C PHE A 23 -15.28 -25.26 -4.31
N HIS A 24 -14.15 -25.50 -3.66
CA HIS A 24 -13.87 -26.75 -2.99
C HIS A 24 -13.86 -26.51 -1.50
N GLN A 25 -14.75 -27.20 -0.78
CA GLN A 25 -14.78 -27.13 0.66
C GLN A 25 -13.52 -27.80 1.23
N LEU A 26 -12.80 -27.06 2.07
CA LEU A 26 -11.67 -27.55 2.85
C LEU A 26 -12.15 -27.84 4.28
N PRO A 27 -11.76 -28.97 4.88
CA PRO A 27 -12.08 -29.24 6.27
C PRO A 27 -11.36 -28.24 7.18
N VAL A 28 -12.06 -27.80 8.23
CA VAL A 28 -11.50 -26.99 9.32
C VAL A 28 -11.45 -27.87 10.57
N CYS A 29 -10.31 -27.92 11.27
CA CYS A 29 -10.22 -28.66 12.53
C CYS A 29 -10.97 -27.96 13.66
N ASP A 30 -11.42 -28.72 14.66
CA ASP A 30 -12.21 -28.19 15.78
C ASP A 30 -11.47 -27.12 16.58
N ASP A 31 -10.13 -27.25 16.72
CA ASP A 31 -9.28 -26.28 17.42
C ASP A 31 -9.39 -24.87 16.80
N ILE A 32 -9.40 -24.77 15.47
CA ILE A 32 -9.49 -23.49 14.75
C ILE A 32 -10.93 -23.06 14.52
N ALA A 33 -11.85 -24.02 14.38
CA ALA A 33 -13.26 -23.74 14.11
C ALA A 33 -13.90 -22.84 15.17
N SER A 34 -13.36 -22.86 16.39
CA SER A 34 -13.79 -22.03 17.52
C SER A 34 -13.17 -20.63 17.54
N LEU A 35 -12.15 -20.35 16.73
CA LEU A 35 -11.35 -19.12 16.76
C LEU A 35 -11.72 -18.17 15.60
N TYR A 36 -11.49 -16.89 15.81
CA TYR A 36 -11.52 -15.85 14.79
C TYR A 36 -10.26 -14.99 14.80
N ALA A 37 -10.11 -14.15 13.77
CA ALA A 37 -9.03 -13.17 13.63
C ALA A 37 -7.62 -13.74 13.86
N TYR A 38 -7.45 -15.02 13.53
CA TYR A 38 -6.15 -15.63 13.31
C TYR A 38 -5.58 -15.13 11.98
N THR A 39 -4.26 -15.18 11.86
CA THR A 39 -3.57 -14.91 10.60
C THR A 39 -3.04 -16.21 10.02
N TYR A 40 -2.80 -16.26 8.72
CA TYR A 40 -2.19 -17.43 8.10
C TYR A 40 -1.27 -17.06 6.96
N VAL A 41 -0.31 -17.93 6.68
CA VAL A 41 0.57 -17.85 5.51
C VAL A 41 0.48 -19.14 4.70
N TYR A 42 0.60 -19.01 3.38
CA TYR A 42 0.60 -20.14 2.45
C TYR A 42 2.02 -20.42 1.95
N ILE A 43 2.48 -21.66 2.12
CA ILE A 43 3.82 -22.12 1.73
C ILE A 43 3.66 -23.48 1.03
N ASN A 44 3.84 -23.53 -0.30
CA ASN A 44 3.92 -24.77 -1.08
C ASN A 44 2.84 -25.84 -0.77
N GLY A 45 1.55 -25.46 -0.84
CA GLY A 45 0.43 -26.36 -0.55
C GLY A 45 0.18 -26.60 0.94
N ILE A 46 0.88 -25.89 1.82
CA ILE A 46 0.72 -25.92 3.27
C ILE A 46 0.26 -24.55 3.74
N ILE A 47 -0.67 -24.52 4.69
CA ILE A 47 -1.13 -23.30 5.35
C ILE A 47 -0.71 -23.38 6.81
N LEU A 48 -0.04 -22.34 7.30
CA LEU A 48 0.26 -22.17 8.72
C LEU A 48 -0.63 -21.08 9.30
N PHE A 49 -1.40 -21.42 10.34
CA PHE A 49 -2.29 -20.54 11.07
C PHE A 49 -1.68 -20.15 12.40
N PHE A 50 -1.83 -18.88 12.78
CA PHE A 50 -1.25 -18.31 13.98
C PHE A 50 -2.32 -17.55 14.77
N GLY A 51 -2.44 -17.91 16.06
CA GLY A 51 -3.22 -17.14 17.03
C GLY A 51 -4.74 -17.28 16.87
N GLY A 52 -5.46 -16.21 17.23
CA GLY A 52 -6.92 -16.10 17.14
C GLY A 52 -7.62 -16.06 18.51
N TRP A 53 -8.88 -15.65 18.53
CA TRP A 53 -9.71 -15.52 19.75
C TRP A 53 -11.07 -16.20 19.57
N ASN A 54 -11.58 -16.84 20.64
CA ASN A 54 -12.86 -17.54 20.70
C ASN A 54 -14.14 -16.69 20.57
N GLY A 55 -14.04 -15.36 20.61
CA GLY A 55 -15.21 -14.48 20.49
C GLY A 55 -16.14 -14.34 21.64
N ASN A 56 -15.77 -14.93 22.78
CA ASN A 56 -16.52 -14.74 24.00
C ASN A 56 -15.97 -13.51 24.74
N ILE A 57 -16.86 -12.55 25.02
CA ILE A 57 -16.54 -11.32 25.75
C ILE A 57 -16.46 -11.59 27.27
N LEU A 58 -17.11 -12.65 27.75
CA LEU A 58 -17.13 -13.03 29.18
C LEU A 58 -15.97 -13.95 29.56
N GLU A 59 -15.45 -14.73 28.60
CA GLU A 59 -14.34 -15.68 28.79
C GLU A 59 -13.42 -15.64 27.58
N ILE A 60 -12.57 -14.61 27.54
CA ILE A 60 -11.67 -14.34 26.41
C ILE A 60 -10.57 -15.40 26.41
N VAL A 61 -10.60 -16.27 25.39
CA VAL A 61 -9.53 -17.24 25.14
C VAL A 61 -8.81 -16.84 23.87
N VAL A 62 -7.57 -16.40 24.02
CA VAL A 62 -6.66 -16.11 22.90
C VAL A 62 -5.71 -17.29 22.73
N SER A 63 -5.60 -17.76 21.50
CA SER A 63 -4.74 -18.88 21.14
C SER A 63 -3.30 -18.41 20.97
N ARG A 64 -2.37 -19.25 21.44
CA ARG A 64 -0.93 -19.17 21.12
C ARG A 64 -0.50 -20.32 20.20
N SER A 65 -1.44 -21.18 19.80
CA SER A 65 -1.14 -22.37 19.01
C SER A 65 -0.83 -22.03 17.56
N VAL A 66 0.02 -22.84 16.96
CA VAL A 66 0.27 -22.82 15.52
C VAL A 66 -0.34 -24.07 14.92
N HIS A 67 -1.17 -23.90 13.92
CA HIS A 67 -1.79 -25.03 13.23
C HIS A 67 -1.29 -25.09 11.79
N LYS A 68 -1.00 -26.30 11.33
CA LYS A 68 -0.61 -26.60 9.96
C LYS A 68 -1.72 -27.36 9.26
N TYR A 69 -2.11 -26.89 8.09
CA TYR A 69 -2.96 -27.62 7.18
C TYR A 69 -2.21 -27.96 5.90
N SER A 70 -2.07 -29.25 5.60
CA SER A 70 -1.54 -29.72 4.31
C SER A 70 -2.71 -29.91 3.35
N ILE A 71 -2.80 -29.08 2.31
CA ILE A 71 -3.87 -29.17 1.31
C ILE A 71 -3.77 -30.50 0.55
N ARG A 72 -2.54 -30.89 0.17
CA ARG A 72 -2.28 -32.12 -0.59
C ARG A 72 -2.68 -33.37 0.20
N GLU A 73 -2.35 -33.40 1.48
CA GLU A 73 -2.67 -34.56 2.33
C GLU A 73 -4.06 -34.46 2.96
N ASN A 74 -4.70 -33.30 2.84
CA ASN A 74 -5.94 -32.94 3.53
C ASN A 74 -5.87 -33.21 5.04
N LYS A 75 -4.74 -32.85 5.66
CA LYS A 75 -4.45 -33.16 7.07
C LYS A 75 -4.13 -31.91 7.87
N TRP A 76 -4.64 -31.89 9.09
CA TRP A 76 -4.34 -30.90 10.12
C TRP A 76 -3.31 -31.44 11.09
N LEU A 77 -2.40 -30.57 11.53
CA LEU A 77 -1.42 -30.82 12.58
C LEU A 77 -1.36 -29.60 13.49
N THR A 78 -1.52 -29.80 14.79
CA THR A 78 -1.36 -28.73 15.79
C THR A 78 0.04 -28.84 16.39
N PHE A 79 0.79 -27.75 16.43
CA PHE A 79 2.08 -27.69 17.10
C PHE A 79 1.91 -27.18 18.55
N GLU A 80 2.48 -27.93 19.49
CA GLU A 80 2.55 -27.50 20.90
C GLU A 80 3.63 -26.43 21.14
N ASN A 81 4.52 -26.20 20.16
CA ASN A 81 5.44 -25.07 20.14
C ASN A 81 4.67 -23.80 19.81
N THR A 82 4.31 -23.07 20.86
CA THR A 82 3.40 -21.94 20.80
C THR A 82 4.13 -20.64 20.42
N LEU A 83 3.37 -19.70 19.86
CA LEU A 83 3.77 -18.30 19.76
C LEU A 83 4.26 -17.81 21.14
N SER A 84 5.26 -16.93 21.15
CA SER A 84 5.83 -16.41 22.40
C SER A 84 4.81 -15.67 23.28
N SER A 85 3.68 -15.24 22.69
CA SER A 85 2.50 -14.81 23.40
C SER A 85 1.23 -15.20 22.63
N PRO A 86 0.07 -15.35 23.30
CA PRO A 86 -1.22 -15.45 22.64
C PRO A 86 -1.58 -14.11 21.99
N LEU A 87 -2.05 -14.14 20.74
CA LEU A 87 -2.42 -12.92 20.02
C LEU A 87 -3.49 -13.16 18.94
N TYR A 88 -4.29 -12.14 18.67
CA TYR A 88 -5.27 -12.09 17.56
C TYR A 88 -5.19 -10.73 16.86
N ASN A 89 -5.84 -10.55 15.70
CA ASN A 89 -5.78 -9.31 14.89
C ASN A 89 -4.34 -8.93 14.46
N CYS A 90 -3.49 -9.92 14.22
CA CYS A 90 -2.12 -9.72 13.74
C CYS A 90 -2.01 -9.95 12.23
N VAL A 91 -0.87 -9.56 11.66
CA VAL A 91 -0.52 -9.82 10.26
C VAL A 91 0.71 -10.71 10.21
N ALA A 92 0.67 -11.78 9.41
CA ALA A 92 1.82 -12.62 9.11
C ALA A 92 2.24 -12.48 7.64
N VAL A 93 3.55 -12.38 7.40
CA VAL A 93 4.16 -12.27 6.07
C VAL A 93 5.38 -13.18 6.01
N LEU A 94 5.64 -13.77 4.84
CA LEU A 94 6.86 -14.54 4.59
C LEU A 94 8.00 -13.62 4.16
N SER A 95 9.22 -13.91 4.59
CA SER A 95 10.42 -13.31 3.99
C SER A 95 10.51 -13.68 2.50
N GLU A 96 11.24 -12.91 1.70
CA GLU A 96 11.45 -13.15 0.25
C GLU A 96 11.90 -14.59 -0.07
N GLU A 97 12.82 -15.14 0.72
CA GLU A 97 13.30 -16.51 0.57
C GLU A 97 12.38 -17.57 1.24
N SER A 98 11.24 -17.16 1.79
CA SER A 98 10.33 -17.96 2.63
C SER A 98 11.00 -18.66 3.82
N MET A 99 12.21 -18.26 4.22
CA MET A 99 12.91 -18.88 5.34
C MET A 99 12.31 -18.48 6.70
N TYR A 100 11.65 -17.33 6.77
CA TYR A 100 11.10 -16.77 7.99
C TYR A 100 9.65 -16.34 7.83
N VAL A 101 8.86 -16.58 8.87
CA VAL A 101 7.56 -15.93 9.07
C VAL A 101 7.75 -14.73 9.98
N HIS A 102 7.28 -13.59 9.53
CA HIS A 102 7.23 -12.33 10.26
C HIS A 102 5.78 -12.09 10.70
N ILE A 103 5.54 -12.07 12.01
CA ILE A 103 4.23 -11.76 12.60
C ILE A 103 4.34 -10.40 13.28
N ALA A 104 3.48 -9.46 12.89
CA ALA A 104 3.52 -8.09 13.39
C ALA A 104 2.16 -7.66 13.96
N GLY A 105 2.22 -6.85 15.02
CA GLY A 105 1.05 -6.28 15.67
C GLY A 105 0.25 -7.30 16.48
N GLY A 106 -1.05 -7.08 16.52
CA GLY A 106 -2.00 -7.92 17.25
C GLY A 106 -2.38 -7.37 18.62
N VAL A 107 -3.28 -8.09 19.25
CA VAL A 107 -3.84 -7.78 20.57
C VAL A 107 -3.74 -9.03 21.45
N ASP A 108 -3.35 -8.87 22.70
CA ASP A 108 -3.29 -9.96 23.68
C ASP A 108 -4.66 -10.23 24.33
N GLY A 109 -4.73 -11.20 25.25
CA GLY A 109 -5.95 -11.53 25.99
C GLY A 109 -6.45 -10.44 26.94
N GLU A 110 -5.65 -9.41 27.20
CA GLU A 110 -5.97 -8.27 28.07
C GLU A 110 -6.35 -7.02 27.28
N TYR A 111 -6.52 -7.14 25.95
CA TYR A 111 -6.79 -6.04 25.02
C TYR A 111 -5.63 -5.05 24.83
N ASN A 112 -4.42 -5.40 25.24
CA ASN A 112 -3.25 -4.57 24.99
C ASN A 112 -2.80 -4.73 23.54
N SER A 113 -2.60 -3.61 22.84
CA SER A 113 -1.98 -3.63 21.53
C SER A 113 -0.52 -4.05 21.66
N MET A 114 -0.14 -5.09 20.93
CA MET A 114 1.25 -5.53 20.90
C MET A 114 2.01 -4.79 19.81
N SER A 115 3.10 -4.12 20.18
CA SER A 115 4.08 -3.54 19.25
C SER A 115 5.18 -4.53 18.84
N ALA A 116 5.16 -5.75 19.37
CA ALA A 116 6.20 -6.75 19.16
C ALA A 116 6.10 -7.38 17.77
N HIS A 117 7.22 -7.35 17.04
CA HIS A 117 7.42 -8.09 15.81
C HIS A 117 8.10 -9.43 16.13
N MET A 118 7.44 -10.54 15.77
CA MET A 118 7.97 -11.90 15.94
C MET A 118 8.54 -12.40 14.61
N LYS A 119 9.76 -12.91 14.66
CA LYS A 119 10.42 -13.58 13.53
C LYS A 119 10.70 -15.03 13.90
N LYS A 120 10.17 -15.97 13.13
CA LYS A 120 10.33 -17.41 13.37
C LYS A 120 10.75 -18.14 12.10
N LYS A 121 11.60 -19.16 12.23
CA LYS A 121 12.07 -19.95 11.08
C LYS A 121 10.97 -20.90 10.62
N VAL A 122 10.70 -20.92 9.32
CA VAL A 122 9.72 -21.84 8.71
C VAL A 122 10.10 -23.31 8.94
N SER A 123 11.41 -23.60 9.04
CA SER A 123 11.93 -24.94 9.36
C SER A 123 11.51 -25.48 10.74
N GLU A 124 10.95 -24.64 11.62
CA GLU A 124 10.36 -25.10 12.89
C GLU A 124 9.03 -25.84 12.67
N TRP A 125 8.36 -25.61 11.53
CA TRP A 125 7.03 -26.16 11.22
C TRP A 125 6.99 -27.02 9.95
N LEU A 126 8.03 -26.95 9.12
CA LEU A 126 8.18 -27.75 7.90
C LEU A 126 9.28 -28.80 8.01
N SER A 127 9.03 -29.97 7.42
CA SER A 127 10.03 -31.02 7.21
C SER A 127 11.07 -30.62 6.16
N LYS A 128 12.21 -31.31 6.15
CA LYS A 128 13.29 -31.07 5.18
C LYS A 128 12.83 -31.31 3.75
N GLU A 129 11.96 -32.29 3.54
CA GLU A 129 11.38 -32.65 2.25
C GLU A 129 10.40 -31.58 1.75
N GLU A 130 9.58 -31.00 2.63
CA GLU A 130 8.68 -29.87 2.31
C GLU A 130 9.48 -28.62 1.92
N MET A 131 10.57 -28.33 2.64
CA MET A 131 11.47 -27.21 2.31
C MET A 131 12.22 -27.41 0.99
N LYS A 132 12.64 -28.64 0.68
CA LYS A 132 13.39 -28.91 -0.56
C LYS A 132 12.55 -28.65 -1.81
N LYS A 133 11.27 -29.04 -1.78
CA LYS A 133 10.32 -28.80 -2.87
C LYS A 133 10.05 -27.32 -3.13
N GLU A 134 10.11 -26.48 -2.10
CA GLU A 134 9.96 -25.03 -2.25
C GLU A 134 11.11 -24.39 -3.04
N ILE A 135 12.35 -24.83 -2.78
CA ILE A 135 13.53 -24.36 -3.51
C ILE A 135 13.49 -24.85 -4.97
N GLU A 136 13.07 -26.10 -5.19
CA GLU A 136 12.94 -26.68 -6.54
C GLU A 136 11.88 -25.94 -7.40
N LEU A 137 10.72 -25.59 -6.83
CA LEU A 137 9.64 -24.89 -7.56
C LEU A 137 9.98 -23.43 -7.90
N LYS A 138 10.66 -22.70 -6.99
CA LYS A 138 11.13 -21.33 -7.28
C LYS A 138 12.15 -21.32 -8.44
N VAL A 139 12.99 -22.35 -8.51
CA VAL A 139 13.94 -22.53 -9.62
C VAL A 139 13.21 -22.80 -10.94
N GLU A 140 12.16 -23.64 -10.96
CA GLU A 140 11.36 -23.91 -12.17
C GLU A 140 10.58 -22.67 -12.67
N GLU A 141 10.11 -21.79 -11.77
CA GLU A 141 9.45 -20.53 -12.14
C GLU A 141 10.43 -19.49 -12.71
N GLU A 142 11.67 -19.43 -12.19
CA GLU A 142 12.74 -18.56 -12.72
C GLU A 142 13.39 -19.11 -14.01
N GLU A 143 13.36 -20.44 -14.22
CA GLU A 143 13.89 -21.12 -15.41
C GLU A 143 13.11 -20.81 -16.71
N LYS A 144 11.91 -20.24 -16.62
CA LYS A 144 11.11 -19.87 -17.81
C LYS A 144 11.65 -18.65 -18.58
N ASN A 145 12.65 -17.93 -18.05
CA ASN A 145 13.08 -16.64 -18.60
C ASN A 145 14.59 -16.46 -18.93
N GLU A 146 15.46 -17.49 -18.94
CA GLU A 146 16.89 -17.29 -19.26
C GLU A 146 17.60 -18.41 -20.06
N ASP A 147 18.69 -18.01 -20.74
CA ASP A 147 19.45 -18.75 -21.78
C ASP A 147 20.41 -19.84 -21.23
N GLU A 148 20.76 -20.85 -22.05
CA GLU A 148 21.40 -22.12 -21.62
C GLU A 148 22.77 -21.99 -20.93
N THR A 149 23.54 -20.94 -21.23
CA THR A 149 24.85 -20.70 -20.61
C THR A 149 24.77 -20.26 -19.15
N SER A 150 23.70 -19.57 -18.73
CA SER A 150 23.47 -19.20 -17.32
C SER A 150 23.03 -20.40 -16.48
N LYS A 151 22.41 -21.41 -17.11
CA LYS A 151 21.94 -22.66 -16.47
C LYS A 151 23.10 -23.52 -15.93
N ILE A 152 24.23 -23.57 -16.65
CA ILE A 152 25.40 -24.37 -16.25
C ILE A 152 26.18 -23.71 -15.11
N LEU A 153 26.37 -22.38 -15.18
CA LEU A 153 27.01 -21.60 -14.11
C LEU A 153 26.16 -21.61 -12.82
N LYS A 154 24.83 -21.54 -12.91
CA LYS A 154 23.94 -21.60 -11.74
C LYS A 154 23.89 -23.00 -11.10
N LYS A 155 23.90 -24.10 -11.88
CA LYS A 155 24.02 -25.49 -11.33
C LYS A 155 25.28 -25.70 -10.47
N GLN A 156 26.40 -25.09 -10.87
CA GLN A 156 27.64 -25.13 -10.07
C GLN A 156 27.51 -24.29 -8.78
N SER A 157 26.82 -23.14 -8.83
CA SER A 157 26.59 -22.31 -7.64
C SER A 157 25.65 -22.94 -6.60
N VAL A 158 24.65 -23.73 -7.05
CA VAL A 158 23.70 -24.44 -6.15
C VAL A 158 24.39 -25.61 -5.44
N LYS A 159 25.26 -26.37 -6.13
CA LYS A 159 26.12 -27.37 -5.46
C LYS A 159 27.00 -26.72 -4.38
N LYS A 160 27.55 -25.54 -4.66
CA LYS A 160 28.37 -24.76 -3.73
C LYS A 160 27.61 -24.31 -2.48
N LYS A 161 26.36 -23.81 -2.63
CA LYS A 161 25.51 -23.37 -1.50
C LYS A 161 25.05 -24.52 -0.58
N VAL A 162 24.85 -25.73 -1.12
CA VAL A 162 24.51 -26.92 -0.32
C VAL A 162 25.72 -27.41 0.49
N GLU A 163 26.93 -27.31 -0.06
CA GLU A 163 28.17 -27.65 0.65
C GLU A 163 28.56 -26.62 1.72
N GLU A 164 28.31 -25.32 1.51
CA GLU A 164 28.55 -24.27 2.51
C GLU A 164 27.72 -24.48 3.80
N GLY A 165 26.47 -24.94 3.68
CA GLY A 165 25.63 -25.30 4.84
C GLY A 165 26.10 -26.55 5.61
N LYS A 166 26.79 -27.47 4.93
CA LYS A 166 27.40 -28.67 5.54
C LYS A 166 28.60 -28.27 6.41
N TRP A 167 29.49 -27.43 5.89
CA TRP A 167 30.72 -27.05 6.58
C TRP A 167 30.52 -26.04 7.71
N MET A 168 29.47 -25.21 7.64
CA MET A 168 29.02 -24.39 8.77
C MET A 168 28.49 -25.25 9.94
N LYS A 169 27.74 -26.32 9.65
CA LYS A 169 27.31 -27.28 10.68
C LYS A 169 28.49 -28.05 11.26
N TRP A 170 29.39 -28.50 10.39
CA TRP A 170 30.62 -29.18 10.77
C TRP A 170 31.46 -28.31 11.73
N TRP A 171 31.64 -27.02 11.41
CA TRP A 171 32.35 -26.07 12.26
C TRP A 171 31.66 -25.89 13.62
N ASN A 172 30.34 -25.67 13.63
CA ASN A 172 29.59 -25.44 14.86
C ASN A 172 29.62 -26.61 15.84
N GLN A 173 29.70 -27.84 15.33
CA GLN A 173 29.79 -29.08 16.11
C GLN A 173 31.17 -29.33 16.73
N ARG A 174 32.20 -28.53 16.40
CA ARG A 174 33.54 -28.69 16.99
C ARG A 174 33.60 -28.15 18.42
N GLU A 175 34.31 -28.89 19.26
CA GLU A 175 34.65 -28.44 20.62
C GLU A 175 35.58 -27.22 20.57
N GLN A 176 35.58 -26.41 21.64
CA GLN A 176 36.32 -25.15 21.65
C GLN A 176 37.83 -25.34 21.51
N LYS A 177 38.39 -26.43 22.09
CA LYS A 177 39.81 -26.77 21.96
C LYS A 177 40.19 -27.07 20.51
N ASP A 178 39.35 -27.84 19.83
CA ASP A 178 39.49 -28.22 18.43
C ASP A 178 39.38 -26.98 17.51
N LYS A 179 38.42 -26.08 17.76
CA LYS A 179 38.29 -24.81 17.03
C LYS A 179 39.52 -23.91 17.19
N THR A 180 40.07 -23.85 18.41
CA THR A 180 41.25 -23.03 18.73
C THR A 180 42.47 -23.52 17.95
N GLU A 181 42.72 -24.83 17.93
CA GLU A 181 43.81 -25.42 17.14
C GLU A 181 43.63 -25.12 15.65
N ILE A 182 42.43 -25.32 15.10
CA ILE A 182 42.17 -25.06 13.68
C ILE A 182 42.38 -23.58 13.33
N ILE A 183 41.90 -22.64 14.17
CA ILE A 183 42.09 -21.20 13.96
C ILE A 183 43.57 -20.81 14.05
N GLU A 184 44.31 -21.37 15.01
CA GLU A 184 45.73 -21.10 15.16
C GLU A 184 46.50 -21.57 13.91
N LYS A 185 46.24 -22.79 13.44
CA LYS A 185 46.81 -23.31 12.19
C LYS A 185 46.38 -22.48 10.98
N PHE A 186 45.13 -22.08 10.91
CA PHE A 186 44.59 -21.24 9.83
C PHE A 186 45.25 -19.86 9.74
N LYS A 187 45.55 -19.24 10.90
CA LYS A 187 46.22 -17.93 10.96
C LYS A 187 47.74 -18.01 10.75
N THR A 188 48.37 -19.12 11.12
CA THR A 188 49.84 -19.26 11.09
C THR A 188 50.39 -19.89 9.82
N MET A 189 49.61 -20.73 9.13
CA MET A 189 50.01 -21.41 7.90
C MET A 189 49.59 -20.63 6.66
N SER A 190 50.36 -20.77 5.56
CA SER A 190 49.87 -20.36 4.24
C SER A 190 48.70 -21.23 3.79
N ASN A 191 47.90 -20.75 2.83
CA ASN A 191 46.73 -21.48 2.32
C ASN A 191 47.06 -22.90 1.83
N GLU A 192 48.21 -23.06 1.16
CA GLU A 192 48.68 -24.35 0.65
C GLU A 192 49.09 -25.30 1.78
N GLN A 193 49.79 -24.77 2.79
CA GLN A 193 50.19 -25.53 3.98
C GLN A 193 48.97 -25.93 4.83
N PHE A 194 48.02 -25.02 5.00
CA PHE A 194 46.78 -25.29 5.74
C PHE A 194 45.95 -26.36 5.05
N GLN A 195 45.88 -26.33 3.71
CA GLN A 195 45.23 -27.37 2.92
C GLN A 195 45.91 -28.74 3.11
N LEU A 196 47.24 -28.80 3.03
CA LEU A 196 47.99 -30.04 3.23
C LEU A 196 47.80 -30.59 4.65
N TRP A 197 47.78 -29.71 5.65
CA TRP A 197 47.50 -30.09 7.04
C TRP A 197 46.09 -30.67 7.19
N LEU A 198 45.05 -30.02 6.64
CA LEU A 198 43.68 -30.52 6.69
C LEU A 198 43.53 -31.92 6.04
N LEU A 199 44.23 -32.18 4.94
CA LEU A 199 44.11 -33.43 4.18
C LEU A 199 44.97 -34.58 4.71
N ASN A 200 46.07 -34.30 5.40
CA ASN A 200 47.06 -35.34 5.75
C ASN A 200 47.28 -35.50 7.26
N GLU A 201 47.16 -34.43 8.03
CA GLU A 201 47.63 -34.37 9.43
C GLU A 201 46.49 -34.10 10.42
N CYS A 202 45.45 -33.38 9.99
CA CYS A 202 44.32 -33.02 10.84
C CYS A 202 43.54 -34.25 11.32
N LYS A 203 42.98 -34.16 12.53
CA LYS A 203 42.16 -35.20 13.17
C LYS A 203 41.01 -35.70 12.28
N TRP A 204 40.49 -34.86 11.38
CA TRP A 204 39.38 -35.18 10.47
C TRP A 204 39.80 -35.38 9.01
N LYS A 205 41.07 -35.70 8.75
CA LYS A 205 41.58 -35.91 7.39
C LYS A 205 40.81 -36.93 6.54
N HIS A 206 40.15 -37.89 7.18
CA HIS A 206 39.34 -38.91 6.51
C HIS A 206 37.90 -38.44 6.21
N GLU A 207 37.48 -37.31 6.77
CA GLU A 207 36.15 -36.70 6.54
C GLU A 207 36.20 -35.52 5.55
N ILE A 208 37.39 -35.03 5.22
CA ILE A 208 37.62 -33.82 4.43
C ILE A 208 38.24 -34.19 3.09
N THR A 209 37.63 -33.74 1.99
CA THR A 209 38.20 -33.88 0.65
C THR A 209 38.82 -32.57 0.17
N LYS A 210 39.57 -32.62 -0.93
CA LYS A 210 40.22 -31.44 -1.51
C LYS A 210 39.21 -30.36 -1.92
N ASP A 211 38.02 -30.75 -2.35
CA ASP A 211 36.98 -29.83 -2.81
C ASP A 211 36.30 -29.08 -1.65
N ASP A 212 36.34 -29.66 -0.44
CA ASP A 212 35.74 -29.09 0.77
C ASP A 212 36.54 -27.92 1.38
N ILE A 213 37.82 -27.80 1.03
CA ILE A 213 38.77 -26.90 1.68
C ILE A 213 38.33 -25.44 1.59
N ASN A 214 37.83 -24.99 0.43
CA ASN A 214 37.39 -23.61 0.26
C ASN A 214 36.19 -23.28 1.15
N SER A 215 35.24 -24.22 1.29
CA SER A 215 34.04 -24.07 2.11
C SER A 215 34.36 -24.10 3.62
N ILE A 216 35.34 -24.89 4.03
CA ILE A 216 35.86 -24.90 5.41
C ILE A 216 36.52 -23.56 5.74
N ARG A 217 37.39 -23.06 4.86
CA ARG A 217 38.07 -21.76 5.05
C ARG A 217 37.07 -20.63 5.17
N PHE A 218 36.08 -20.59 4.28
CA PHE A 218 34.98 -19.62 4.35
C PHE A 218 34.22 -19.68 5.69
N SER A 219 33.95 -20.88 6.20
CA SER A 219 33.25 -21.06 7.49
C SER A 219 34.06 -20.52 8.68
N ILE A 220 35.39 -20.66 8.61
CA ILE A 220 36.32 -20.14 9.63
C ILE A 220 36.39 -18.61 9.55
N ASP A 221 36.51 -18.05 8.34
CA ASP A 221 36.54 -16.60 8.13
C ASP A 221 35.24 -15.94 8.64
N ALA A 222 34.09 -16.49 8.28
CA ALA A 222 32.78 -16.01 8.75
C ALA A 222 32.65 -16.08 10.28
N TYR A 223 33.20 -17.13 10.91
CA TYR A 223 33.23 -17.24 12.37
C TYR A 223 34.16 -16.20 13.01
N LEU A 224 35.35 -15.97 12.43
CA LEU A 224 36.28 -14.97 12.94
C LEU A 224 35.70 -13.57 12.85
N GLU A 225 35.00 -13.23 11.77
CA GLU A 225 34.32 -11.95 11.59
C GLU A 225 33.25 -11.72 12.68
N LEU A 226 32.46 -12.76 12.97
CA LEU A 226 31.44 -12.79 14.02
C LEU A 226 32.02 -12.70 15.44
N VAL A 227 33.21 -13.28 15.66
CA VAL A 227 33.88 -13.22 16.97
C VAL A 227 34.62 -11.90 17.14
N THR A 228 35.21 -11.32 16.09
CA THR A 228 35.79 -9.97 16.14
C THR A 228 34.75 -8.89 16.43
N THR A 229 33.50 -9.05 15.97
CA THR A 229 32.38 -8.17 16.37
C THR A 229 31.93 -8.35 17.83
N ASN A 230 32.33 -9.43 18.50
CA ASN A 230 31.90 -9.76 19.87
C ASN A 230 33.04 -9.71 20.91
N GLN A 231 34.29 -9.42 20.52
CA GLN A 231 35.43 -9.31 21.44
C GLN A 231 35.92 -7.88 21.69
N ASP A 232 35.36 -6.87 21.03
CA ASP A 232 35.58 -5.45 21.37
C ASP A 232 34.28 -4.78 21.83
N SER A 233 33.79 -5.18 23.00
CA SER A 233 33.00 -4.29 23.85
C SER A 233 33.08 -4.75 25.31
N LYS A 234 33.92 -4.07 26.09
CA LYS A 234 33.42 -3.63 27.39
C LYS A 234 32.21 -2.77 27.06
N GLU A 235 31.03 -3.15 27.54
CA GLU A 235 29.77 -2.42 27.36
C GLU A 235 29.92 -0.98 27.87
N ASP A 236 30.31 -0.07 26.98
CA ASP A 236 29.88 1.30 27.07
C ASP A 236 28.52 1.36 26.38
N GLU A 237 27.47 1.41 27.20
CA GLU A 237 26.09 1.53 26.76
C GLU A 237 25.97 2.78 25.86
N LEU A 238 25.74 2.58 24.54
CA LEU A 238 25.63 3.68 23.57
C LEU A 238 24.44 4.56 23.93
N THR A 239 24.72 5.63 24.65
CA THR A 239 23.74 6.54 25.24
C THR A 239 23.84 7.90 24.58
N ALA A 240 22.67 8.49 24.33
CA ALA A 240 22.54 9.83 23.77
C ALA A 240 21.34 10.53 24.38
N TYR A 241 21.20 11.83 24.12
CA TYR A 241 20.05 12.60 24.55
C TYR A 241 19.23 13.12 23.37
N VAL A 242 17.91 13.12 23.52
CA VAL A 242 16.97 13.76 22.59
C VAL A 242 16.27 14.91 23.31
N ILE A 243 16.28 16.11 22.70
CA ILE A 243 15.61 17.31 23.21
C ILE A 243 14.30 17.53 22.44
N ILE A 244 13.18 17.59 23.17
CA ILE A 244 11.82 17.71 22.63
C ILE A 244 11.11 18.87 23.32
N ASP A 245 10.98 20.02 22.64
CA ASP A 245 10.37 21.23 23.21
C ASP A 245 10.86 21.49 24.65
N GLU A 246 12.19 21.55 24.82
CA GLU A 246 12.91 21.76 26.10
C GLU A 246 13.02 20.54 27.04
N ARG A 247 12.33 19.43 26.77
CA ARG A 247 12.51 18.17 27.53
C ARG A 247 13.71 17.38 27.02
N LYS A 248 14.72 17.17 27.87
CA LYS A 248 15.87 16.29 27.58
C LYS A 248 15.55 14.86 28.02
N LYS A 249 15.61 13.89 27.10
CA LYS A 249 15.36 12.46 27.34
C LYS A 249 16.59 11.64 26.99
N LEU A 250 16.99 10.73 27.87
CA LEU A 250 18.06 9.77 27.60
C LEU A 250 17.54 8.66 26.69
N ILE A 251 18.26 8.37 25.62
CA ILE A 251 18.02 7.23 24.73
C ILE A 251 19.18 6.25 24.78
N LYS A 252 18.85 4.98 24.60
CA LYS A 252 19.83 3.88 24.49
C LYS A 252 19.74 3.30 23.09
N MET A 253 20.87 3.27 22.39
CA MET A 253 20.95 2.83 21.00
C MET A 253 21.62 1.46 20.92
N LYS A 254 21.07 0.58 20.07
CA LYS A 254 21.67 -0.74 19.82
C LYS A 254 22.83 -0.68 18.83
N ASN A 255 22.76 0.26 17.89
CA ASN A 255 23.76 0.50 16.85
C ASN A 255 23.72 1.99 16.46
N LEU A 256 24.83 2.52 15.94
CA LEU A 256 24.94 3.91 15.49
C LEU A 256 24.34 4.10 14.09
N THR A 257 23.03 3.91 13.96
CA THR A 257 22.30 4.09 12.70
C THR A 257 21.25 5.20 12.83
N PHE A 258 20.94 5.84 11.70
CA PHE A 258 19.88 6.82 11.63
C PHE A 258 18.50 6.21 11.93
N GLU A 259 18.26 4.98 11.46
CA GLU A 259 17.02 4.24 11.74
C GLU A 259 16.83 4.03 13.25
N GLU A 260 17.87 3.58 13.96
CA GLU A 260 17.82 3.37 15.40
C GLU A 260 17.58 4.69 16.15
N LEU A 261 18.30 5.75 15.77
CA LEU A 261 18.12 7.07 16.35
C LEU A 261 16.68 7.57 16.18
N LEU A 262 16.13 7.41 14.97
CA LEU A 262 14.76 7.81 14.65
C LEU A 262 13.77 7.02 15.50
N ARG A 263 13.95 5.70 15.62
CA ARG A 263 13.11 4.83 16.45
C ARG A 263 13.12 5.27 17.92
N GLN A 264 14.29 5.48 18.50
CA GLN A 264 14.41 5.92 19.90
C GLN A 264 13.84 7.33 20.12
N SER A 265 14.00 8.21 19.13
CA SER A 265 13.42 9.57 19.18
C SER A 265 11.89 9.53 19.19
N HIS A 266 11.28 8.66 18.39
CA HIS A 266 9.82 8.47 18.40
C HIS A 266 9.32 7.90 19.74
N ASN A 267 10.07 6.98 20.36
CA ASN A 267 9.72 6.45 21.68
C ASN A 267 9.74 7.51 22.80
N CYS A 268 10.42 8.64 22.58
CA CYS A 268 10.46 9.75 23.53
C CYS A 268 9.26 10.71 23.42
N LEU A 269 8.42 10.56 22.38
CA LEU A 269 7.26 11.42 22.16
C LEU A 269 6.13 11.10 23.14
N GLU A 270 5.54 12.13 23.74
CA GLU A 270 4.31 12.04 24.52
C GLU A 270 3.08 12.22 23.61
N TRP A 271 1.89 11.84 24.10
CA TRP A 271 0.63 12.01 23.39
C TRP A 271 0.39 13.44 22.88
N LYS A 272 0.78 14.46 23.65
CA LYS A 272 0.67 15.87 23.25
C LYS A 272 1.50 16.20 22.01
N ASP A 273 2.65 15.55 21.84
CA ASP A 273 3.55 15.74 20.71
C ASP A 273 2.95 15.09 19.45
N MET A 274 2.40 13.88 19.60
CA MET A 274 1.65 13.21 18.53
C MET A 274 0.39 13.97 18.11
N GLN A 275 -0.36 14.53 19.08
CA GLN A 275 -1.50 15.42 18.79
C GLN A 275 -1.05 16.68 18.05
N ARG A 276 0.10 17.26 18.42
CA ARG A 276 0.68 18.42 17.75
C ARG A 276 1.10 18.08 16.32
N MET A 277 1.73 16.93 16.09
CA MET A 277 2.07 16.44 14.74
C MET A 277 0.81 16.28 13.87
N ARG A 278 -0.25 15.67 14.41
CA ARG A 278 -1.51 15.47 13.69
C ARG A 278 -2.25 16.78 13.40
N ASN A 279 -2.43 17.62 14.41
CA ASN A 279 -3.28 18.82 14.29
C ASN A 279 -2.63 19.94 13.50
N LYS A 280 -1.29 20.00 13.48
CA LYS A 280 -0.51 21.04 12.78
C LYS A 280 0.24 20.50 11.57
N ASN A 281 0.01 19.24 11.20
CA ASN A 281 0.68 18.54 10.11
C ASN A 281 2.20 18.74 10.13
N LEU A 282 2.84 18.36 11.24
CA LEU A 282 4.29 18.56 11.46
C LEU A 282 5.06 17.25 11.26
N LYS A 283 6.20 17.33 10.58
CA LYS A 283 7.23 16.29 10.48
C LYS A 283 8.27 16.49 11.59
N LEU A 284 8.78 15.37 12.08
CA LEU A 284 9.92 15.33 13.00
C LEU A 284 11.22 15.31 12.17
N GLU A 285 12.08 16.28 12.40
CA GLU A 285 13.47 16.31 11.92
C GLU A 285 14.42 16.27 13.11
N LEU A 286 15.54 15.56 12.95
CA LEU A 286 16.57 15.46 13.98
C LEU A 286 17.73 16.37 13.61
N ILE A 287 18.14 17.19 14.57
CA ILE A 287 19.23 18.15 14.41
C ILE A 287 20.34 17.80 15.41
N GLY A 288 21.58 17.75 14.94
CA GLY A 288 22.76 17.53 15.77
C GLY A 288 23.16 18.78 16.58
N THR A 289 24.23 18.67 17.37
CA THR A 289 24.68 19.78 18.24
C THR A 289 25.15 21.00 17.43
N ASN A 290 25.54 20.79 16.17
CA ASN A 290 25.99 21.83 15.24
C ASN A 290 24.87 22.47 14.41
N ASN A 291 23.59 22.28 14.78
CA ASN A 291 22.42 22.73 14.01
C ASN A 291 22.33 22.15 12.58
N ASN A 292 23.01 21.05 12.30
CA ASN A 292 22.89 20.30 11.05
C ASN A 292 21.76 19.27 11.15
N ILE A 293 20.99 19.12 10.06
CA ILE A 293 19.98 18.06 9.97
C ILE A 293 20.71 16.71 9.85
N ILE A 294 20.31 15.75 10.68
CA ILE A 294 20.82 14.38 10.66
C ILE A 294 19.86 13.55 9.81
N GLU A 295 20.34 13.07 8.67
CA GLU A 295 19.55 12.25 7.73
C GLU A 295 20.25 10.95 7.32
N SER A 296 21.44 10.67 7.86
CA SER A 296 22.26 9.52 7.48
C SER A 296 22.98 8.88 8.67
N ASN A 297 23.46 7.65 8.47
CA ASN A 297 24.24 6.92 9.48
C ASN A 297 25.54 7.66 9.82
N GLU A 298 26.20 8.25 8.82
CA GLU A 298 27.42 9.04 9.00
C GLU A 298 27.16 10.25 9.91
N GLY A 299 26.01 10.91 9.76
CA GLY A 299 25.62 12.02 10.64
C GLY A 299 25.46 11.59 12.10
N VAL A 300 24.89 10.40 12.33
CA VAL A 300 24.78 9.83 13.69
C VAL A 300 26.15 9.50 14.27
N ILE A 301 27.01 8.84 13.48
CA ILE A 301 28.37 8.48 13.92
C ILE A 301 29.18 9.73 14.26
N GLU A 302 29.07 10.79 13.45
CA GLU A 302 29.75 12.06 13.69
C GLU A 302 29.30 12.70 15.01
N GLU A 303 28.00 12.69 15.30
CA GLU A 303 27.45 13.23 16.54
C GLU A 303 27.91 12.45 17.78
N PHE A 304 28.11 11.14 17.64
CA PHE A 304 28.63 10.28 18.71
C PHE A 304 30.13 10.49 19.01
N LYS A 305 30.84 11.30 18.22
CA LYS A 305 32.20 11.75 18.58
C LYS A 305 32.18 12.81 19.70
N ASN A 306 31.03 13.43 19.96
CA ASN A 306 30.87 14.38 21.06
C ASN A 306 30.84 13.65 22.40
N LYS A 307 31.35 14.30 23.47
CA LYS A 307 31.35 13.73 24.83
C LYS A 307 29.94 13.40 25.34
N GLU A 308 28.94 14.15 24.88
CA GLU A 308 27.53 13.97 25.24
C GLU A 308 26.67 14.08 23.96
N PRO A 309 26.48 12.97 23.23
CA PRO A 309 25.76 12.99 21.96
C PRO A 309 24.32 13.47 22.18
N THR A 310 23.94 14.56 21.51
CA THR A 310 22.65 15.21 21.72
C THR A 310 21.99 15.54 20.40
N PHE A 311 20.72 15.15 20.28
CA PHE A 311 19.88 15.40 19.13
C PHE A 311 18.70 16.27 19.55
N LYS A 312 18.35 17.26 18.75
CA LYS A 312 17.19 18.11 18.97
C LYS A 312 16.12 17.76 17.95
N ILE A 313 14.91 17.52 18.42
CA ILE A 313 13.74 17.45 17.54
C ILE A 313 13.42 18.87 17.06
N ASN A 314 13.48 19.04 15.75
CA ASN A 314 12.94 20.19 15.07
C ASN A 314 11.59 19.81 14.43
N TRP A 315 10.59 20.64 14.67
CA TRP A 315 9.28 20.46 14.10
C TRP A 315 9.18 21.25 12.81
N THR A 316 9.28 20.59 11.67
CA THR A 316 9.03 21.21 10.37
C THR A 316 7.59 20.98 9.98
N SER A 317 6.92 22.00 9.43
CA SER A 317 5.62 21.78 8.80
C SER A 317 5.83 20.84 7.63
N PHE A 318 4.97 19.83 7.52
CA PHE A 318 4.76 19.15 6.25
C PHE A 318 4.35 20.28 5.30
N GLN A 319 5.22 20.65 4.35
CA GLN A 319 4.77 21.43 3.23
C GLN A 319 3.86 20.50 2.43
N GLN A 320 2.58 20.42 2.82
CA GLN A 320 1.55 19.93 1.93
C GLN A 320 1.72 20.73 0.65
N LEU A 321 2.08 20.05 -0.43
CA LEU A 321 2.02 20.65 -1.74
C LEU A 321 0.58 21.13 -1.89
N ILE A 322 0.38 22.41 -2.14
CA ILE A 322 -0.95 22.97 -2.37
C ILE A 322 -1.00 23.35 -3.85
N LYS A 323 -1.93 22.75 -4.59
CA LYS A 323 -2.23 23.15 -5.96
C LYS A 323 -3.50 23.99 -5.98
N THR A 324 -3.34 25.27 -6.29
CA THR A 324 -4.46 26.18 -6.50
C THR A 324 -4.93 26.10 -7.95
N ILE A 325 -6.20 25.76 -8.16
CA ILE A 325 -6.85 25.80 -9.47
C ILE A 325 -7.43 27.21 -9.65
N LYS A 326 -7.00 27.93 -10.69
CA LYS A 326 -7.47 29.29 -11.02
C LYS A 326 -8.15 29.36 -12.39
N ASN A 327 -7.88 28.39 -13.26
CA ASN A 327 -8.38 28.34 -14.62
C ASN A 327 -8.60 26.88 -15.04
N ALA A 328 -9.63 26.24 -14.48
CA ALA A 328 -9.98 24.88 -14.88
C ALA A 328 -10.75 24.85 -16.20
N LEU A 329 -10.57 23.78 -16.97
CA LEU A 329 -11.58 23.34 -17.93
C LEU A 329 -12.52 22.36 -17.23
N VAL A 330 -13.82 22.69 -17.24
CA VAL A 330 -14.88 21.83 -16.70
C VAL A 330 -15.61 21.16 -17.86
N ILE A 331 -15.54 19.84 -17.95
CA ILE A 331 -16.23 19.02 -18.94
C ILE A 331 -17.39 18.33 -18.24
N MET A 332 -18.61 18.49 -18.76
CA MET A 332 -19.80 17.88 -18.22
C MET A 332 -20.48 17.00 -19.27
N ILE A 333 -20.70 15.73 -18.93
CA ILE A 333 -21.55 14.80 -19.67
C ILE A 333 -22.80 14.58 -18.82
N ALA A 334 -23.94 15.08 -19.27
CA ALA A 334 -25.20 15.04 -18.55
C ALA A 334 -26.30 14.40 -19.41
N ILE A 335 -26.56 13.12 -19.19
CA ILE A 335 -27.55 12.34 -19.95
C ILE A 335 -28.83 12.23 -19.13
N SER A 336 -29.87 12.92 -19.60
CA SER A 336 -31.16 13.00 -18.90
C SER A 336 -32.31 12.35 -19.66
N GLU A 337 -32.13 12.04 -20.94
CA GLU A 337 -33.18 11.46 -21.78
C GLU A 337 -32.70 10.17 -22.46
N TYR A 338 -33.53 9.13 -22.43
CA TYR A 338 -33.21 7.80 -22.96
C TYR A 338 -34.21 7.38 -24.04
N ILE A 339 -33.74 6.60 -25.03
CA ILE A 339 -34.56 6.13 -26.14
C ILE A 339 -35.59 5.10 -25.62
N ASP A 340 -35.13 4.14 -24.83
CA ASP A 340 -36.00 3.20 -24.13
C ASP A 340 -36.38 3.75 -22.75
N ASN A 341 -37.45 4.55 -22.73
CA ASN A 341 -38.00 5.14 -21.51
C ASN A 341 -38.74 4.12 -20.62
N LYS A 342 -38.81 2.83 -21.01
CA LYS A 342 -39.34 1.76 -20.16
C LYS A 342 -38.25 1.14 -19.29
N MET A 343 -37.09 0.89 -19.89
CA MET A 343 -35.92 0.34 -19.17
C MET A 343 -35.18 1.44 -18.40
N TRP A 344 -35.05 2.63 -18.98
CA TRP A 344 -34.32 3.77 -18.41
C TRP A 344 -35.21 5.01 -18.43
N SER A 345 -35.83 5.33 -17.30
CA SER A 345 -36.69 6.51 -17.24
C SER A 345 -35.88 7.81 -17.38
N ASN A 346 -36.43 8.82 -18.03
CA ASN A 346 -35.75 10.13 -18.07
C ASN A 346 -35.43 10.65 -16.66
N LEU A 347 -34.29 11.34 -16.54
CA LEU A 347 -33.76 11.92 -15.29
C LEU A 347 -33.93 13.45 -15.34
N PRO A 348 -35.13 13.99 -15.06
CA PRO A 348 -35.40 15.42 -15.21
C PRO A 348 -34.48 16.29 -14.35
N ASN A 349 -34.08 15.85 -13.15
CA ASN A 349 -33.25 16.69 -12.29
C ASN A 349 -31.81 16.84 -12.81
N VAL A 350 -31.29 15.87 -13.57
CA VAL A 350 -30.02 16.04 -14.30
C VAL A 350 -30.09 17.26 -15.22
N LYS A 351 -31.19 17.40 -15.98
CA LYS A 351 -31.40 18.50 -16.94
C LYS A 351 -31.71 19.83 -16.25
N GLU A 352 -32.59 19.80 -15.27
CA GLU A 352 -33.19 21.00 -14.67
C GLU A 352 -32.35 21.56 -13.51
N THR A 353 -31.68 20.69 -12.77
CA THR A 353 -31.09 21.01 -11.47
C THR A 353 -29.57 20.80 -11.47
N ASP A 354 -29.04 19.63 -11.85
CA ASP A 354 -27.60 19.34 -11.77
C ASP A 354 -26.77 20.22 -12.69
N ILE A 355 -27.14 20.29 -13.98
CA ILE A 355 -26.49 21.19 -14.95
C ILE A 355 -26.52 22.64 -14.45
N LYS A 356 -27.64 23.07 -13.86
CA LYS A 356 -27.78 24.43 -13.33
C LYS A 356 -26.86 24.65 -12.13
N ASN A 357 -26.79 23.70 -11.20
CA ASN A 357 -25.94 23.79 -10.01
C ASN A 357 -24.46 23.89 -10.39
N PHE A 358 -23.99 23.01 -11.27
CA PHE A 358 -22.58 23.03 -11.70
C PHE A 358 -22.25 24.25 -12.57
N LYS A 359 -23.15 24.73 -13.43
CA LYS A 359 -22.94 26.00 -14.14
C LYS A 359 -22.90 27.19 -13.19
N GLN A 360 -23.77 27.25 -12.18
CA GLN A 360 -23.72 28.31 -11.16
C GLN A 360 -22.39 28.29 -10.41
N LEU A 361 -21.93 27.11 -9.98
CA LEU A 361 -20.66 26.97 -9.27
C LEU A 361 -19.45 27.30 -10.17
N PHE A 362 -19.23 26.52 -11.21
CA PHE A 362 -17.97 26.58 -11.95
C PHE A 362 -17.92 27.76 -12.93
N LYS A 363 -19.03 28.09 -13.60
CA LYS A 363 -19.05 29.19 -14.59
C LYS A 363 -19.32 30.55 -13.97
N GLN A 364 -20.28 30.66 -13.05
CA GLN A 364 -20.68 31.97 -12.50
C GLN A 364 -19.86 32.36 -11.28
N GLU A 365 -19.73 31.47 -10.29
CA GLU A 365 -18.96 31.78 -9.07
C GLU A 365 -17.45 31.69 -9.33
N LEU A 366 -16.95 30.57 -9.86
CA LEU A 366 -15.49 30.38 -10.06
C LEU A 366 -14.95 30.95 -11.38
N ASN A 367 -15.84 31.32 -12.32
CA ASN A 367 -15.48 31.87 -13.63
C ASN A 367 -14.55 30.96 -14.46
N TYR A 368 -14.74 29.64 -14.34
CA TYR A 368 -14.06 28.62 -15.15
C TYR A 368 -14.80 28.38 -16.46
N GLU A 369 -14.07 27.85 -17.43
CA GLU A 369 -14.64 27.48 -18.72
C GLU A 369 -15.35 26.14 -18.58
N ILE A 370 -16.64 26.10 -18.91
CA ILE A 370 -17.46 24.88 -18.85
C ILE A 370 -17.99 24.50 -20.23
N VAL A 371 -17.80 23.24 -20.59
CA VAL A 371 -18.39 22.60 -21.77
C VAL A 371 -19.34 21.50 -21.31
N CYS A 372 -20.55 21.51 -21.84
CA CYS A 372 -21.58 20.51 -21.56
C CYS A 372 -22.15 20.02 -22.89
N ASN A 373 -22.62 18.79 -22.94
CA ASN A 373 -23.37 18.28 -24.08
C ASN A 373 -24.60 19.17 -24.39
N GLN A 374 -24.84 19.42 -25.68
CA GLN A 374 -25.93 20.29 -26.15
C GLN A 374 -27.29 19.60 -26.07
N SER A 375 -27.33 18.30 -26.38
CA SER A 375 -28.54 17.49 -26.36
C SER A 375 -28.62 16.71 -25.04
N PRO A 376 -29.79 16.64 -24.38
CA PRO A 376 -30.02 15.78 -23.22
C PRO A 376 -29.95 14.28 -23.55
N LYS A 377 -30.02 13.95 -24.85
CA LYS A 377 -29.80 12.61 -25.39
C LYS A 377 -28.40 12.50 -25.99
N MET A 378 -27.65 11.48 -25.61
CA MET A 378 -26.36 11.13 -26.20
C MET A 378 -26.24 9.61 -26.34
N THR A 379 -26.11 9.12 -27.56
CA THR A 379 -25.72 7.73 -27.81
C THR A 379 -24.25 7.50 -27.44
N LYS A 380 -23.82 6.23 -27.37
CA LYS A 380 -22.40 5.90 -27.16
C LYS A 380 -21.46 6.59 -28.17
N ASP A 381 -21.88 6.69 -29.43
CA ASP A 381 -21.09 7.32 -30.49
C ASP A 381 -21.09 8.86 -30.33
N ASP A 382 -22.20 9.46 -29.88
CA ASP A 382 -22.24 10.88 -29.55
C ASP A 382 -21.28 11.24 -28.41
N ILE A 383 -21.15 10.38 -27.40
CA ILE A 383 -20.21 10.59 -26.29
C ILE A 383 -18.77 10.55 -26.80
N GLN A 384 -18.42 9.57 -27.64
CA GLN A 384 -17.08 9.51 -28.22
C GLN A 384 -16.78 10.75 -29.08
N ASN A 385 -17.71 11.12 -29.96
CA ASN A 385 -17.58 12.31 -30.81
C ASN A 385 -17.47 13.60 -29.99
N PHE A 386 -18.18 13.69 -28.86
CA PHE A 386 -18.11 14.82 -27.94
C PHE A 386 -16.72 14.94 -27.31
N MET A 387 -16.15 13.82 -26.84
CA MET A 387 -14.80 13.79 -26.27
C MET A 387 -13.74 14.19 -27.30
N ASP A 388 -13.82 13.64 -28.52
CA ASP A 388 -12.86 13.94 -29.59
C ASP A 388 -12.90 15.43 -29.97
N ARG A 389 -14.12 16.00 -30.07
CA ARG A 389 -14.32 17.43 -30.32
C ARG A 389 -13.76 18.30 -29.20
N ILE A 390 -13.89 17.89 -27.94
CA ILE A 390 -13.32 18.65 -26.81
C ILE A 390 -11.80 18.72 -26.92
N VAL A 391 -11.14 17.59 -27.15
CA VAL A 391 -9.67 17.54 -27.25
C VAL A 391 -9.18 18.48 -28.35
N LEU A 392 -9.86 18.48 -29.50
CA LEU A 392 -9.52 19.34 -30.64
C LEU A 392 -9.85 20.82 -30.40
N ASN A 393 -11.09 21.14 -30.01
CA ASN A 393 -11.56 22.53 -29.91
C ASN A 393 -10.85 23.31 -28.81
N PHE A 394 -10.57 22.67 -27.67
CA PHE A 394 -9.86 23.28 -26.55
C PHE A 394 -8.35 23.05 -26.63
N LYS A 395 -7.86 22.42 -27.71
CA LYS A 395 -6.44 22.21 -28.00
C LYS A 395 -5.70 21.55 -26.83
N LEU A 396 -6.33 20.56 -26.22
CA LEU A 396 -5.89 20.01 -24.93
C LEU A 396 -4.49 19.39 -25.00
N CYS A 397 -4.15 18.73 -26.11
CA CYS A 397 -2.82 18.13 -26.30
C CYS A 397 -1.65 19.12 -26.12
N LYS A 398 -1.88 20.41 -26.41
CA LYS A 398 -0.89 21.48 -26.21
C LYS A 398 -1.25 22.43 -25.07
N ASN A 399 -2.44 22.27 -24.49
CA ASN A 399 -3.04 23.13 -23.46
C ASN A 399 -2.81 24.63 -23.74
N THR A 400 -3.09 25.08 -24.98
CA THR A 400 -2.79 26.47 -25.40
C THR A 400 -3.61 27.51 -24.65
N ASN A 401 -4.75 27.09 -24.08
CA ASN A 401 -5.63 27.93 -23.26
C ASN A 401 -5.15 28.06 -21.81
N LYS A 402 -4.01 27.45 -21.47
CA LYS A 402 -3.33 27.53 -20.16
C LYS A 402 -4.25 27.14 -19.00
N TYR A 403 -4.97 26.03 -19.16
CA TYR A 403 -5.72 25.47 -18.04
C TYR A 403 -4.75 24.91 -17.00
N ASP A 404 -5.04 25.16 -15.73
CA ASP A 404 -4.24 24.68 -14.59
C ASP A 404 -4.95 23.57 -13.80
N GLY A 405 -6.07 23.08 -14.32
CA GLY A 405 -6.82 21.96 -13.78
C GLY A 405 -7.86 21.43 -14.77
N LEU A 406 -8.28 20.19 -14.58
CA LEU A 406 -9.34 19.55 -15.33
C LEU A 406 -10.42 19.05 -14.38
N ILE A 407 -11.68 19.36 -14.65
CA ILE A 407 -12.81 18.84 -13.87
C ILE A 407 -13.76 18.12 -14.82
N MET A 408 -13.95 16.82 -14.63
CA MET A 408 -14.88 15.99 -15.40
C MET A 408 -16.09 15.67 -14.53
N ILE A 409 -17.29 16.01 -15.01
CA ILE A 409 -18.56 15.77 -14.33
C ILE A 409 -19.39 14.84 -15.20
N ILE A 410 -19.84 13.72 -14.64
CA ILE A 410 -20.67 12.75 -15.37
C ILE A 410 -21.96 12.54 -14.58
N CYS A 411 -23.09 12.85 -15.20
CA CYS A 411 -24.43 12.69 -14.65
C CYS A 411 -25.28 11.79 -15.57
N GLY A 412 -25.94 10.78 -15.02
CA GLY A 412 -26.79 9.86 -15.78
C GLY A 412 -27.04 8.54 -15.06
N TYR A 413 -27.46 7.51 -15.78
CA TYR A 413 -27.54 6.16 -15.22
C TYR A 413 -26.16 5.49 -15.13
N GLY A 414 -25.92 4.84 -14.00
CA GLY A 414 -24.76 3.98 -13.79
C GLY A 414 -25.14 2.51 -13.74
N GLU A 415 -24.21 1.64 -14.12
CA GLU A 415 -24.28 0.19 -13.89
C GLU A 415 -23.00 -0.31 -13.20
N ASN A 416 -23.07 -1.47 -12.55
CA ASN A 416 -21.99 -2.08 -11.77
C ASN A 416 -20.59 -1.94 -12.40
N GLY A 417 -19.75 -1.13 -11.75
CA GLY A 417 -18.32 -0.96 -12.04
C GLY A 417 -18.01 0.09 -13.10
N ASN A 418 -18.07 1.37 -12.69
CA ASN A 418 -17.61 2.55 -13.43
C ASN A 418 -18.11 2.63 -14.87
N THR A 419 -19.41 2.40 -15.07
CA THR A 419 -20.03 2.40 -16.40
C THR A 419 -21.20 3.38 -16.45
N LEU A 420 -21.17 4.29 -17.42
CA LEU A 420 -22.26 5.20 -17.79
C LEU A 420 -23.15 4.53 -18.84
N ILE A 421 -24.46 4.62 -18.67
CA ILE A 421 -25.44 4.19 -19.68
C ILE A 421 -25.74 5.37 -20.60
N ALA A 422 -25.54 5.19 -21.90
CA ALA A 422 -25.89 6.15 -22.93
C ALA A 422 -27.40 6.12 -23.26
N SER A 423 -27.91 7.12 -23.97
CA SER A 423 -29.32 7.21 -24.33
C SER A 423 -29.83 6.04 -25.19
N ASP A 424 -28.95 5.37 -25.93
CA ASP A 424 -29.25 4.15 -26.68
C ASP A 424 -29.16 2.86 -25.84
N GLY A 425 -29.03 2.99 -24.52
CA GLY A 425 -28.93 1.88 -23.57
C GLY A 425 -27.57 1.19 -23.56
N LYS A 426 -26.60 1.66 -24.36
CA LYS A 426 -25.26 1.08 -24.42
C LYS A 426 -24.37 1.56 -23.28
N CYS A 427 -23.53 0.65 -22.81
CA CYS A 427 -22.55 0.91 -21.76
C CYS A 427 -21.30 1.65 -22.29
N VAL A 428 -20.86 2.67 -21.52
CA VAL A 428 -19.64 3.45 -21.73
C VAL A 428 -18.79 3.39 -20.46
N SER A 429 -17.55 2.89 -20.57
CA SER A 429 -16.62 2.83 -19.45
C SER A 429 -16.15 4.24 -19.06
N ILE A 430 -16.35 4.61 -17.80
CA ILE A 430 -15.82 5.84 -17.21
C ILE A 430 -14.29 5.78 -17.15
N ASP A 431 -13.71 4.61 -16.89
CA ASP A 431 -12.24 4.45 -16.87
C ASP A 431 -11.63 4.68 -18.26
N LYS A 432 -12.35 4.35 -19.34
CA LYS A 432 -11.95 4.74 -20.70
C LYS A 432 -11.98 6.26 -20.91
N ILE A 433 -12.98 6.95 -20.35
CA ILE A 433 -13.04 8.43 -20.38
C ILE A 433 -11.87 9.02 -19.57
N ARG A 434 -11.60 8.49 -18.37
CA ARG A 434 -10.49 8.92 -17.50
C ARG A 434 -9.13 8.74 -18.15
N SER A 435 -8.86 7.55 -18.67
CA SER A 435 -7.59 7.22 -19.35
C SER A 435 -7.35 8.05 -20.62
N SER A 436 -8.34 8.81 -21.11
CA SER A 436 -8.15 9.78 -22.19
C SER A 436 -7.40 11.04 -21.74
N PHE A 437 -7.26 11.25 -20.43
CA PHE A 437 -6.59 12.40 -19.81
C PHE A 437 -5.41 12.02 -18.90
N ASN A 438 -4.93 10.77 -18.99
CA ASN A 438 -3.73 10.36 -18.28
C ASN A 438 -2.47 11.01 -18.86
N CYS A 439 -1.34 10.89 -18.16
CA CYS A 439 -0.07 11.49 -18.61
C CYS A 439 0.34 11.01 -20.02
N HIS A 440 0.13 9.72 -20.33
CA HIS A 440 0.52 9.15 -21.63
C HIS A 440 -0.27 9.72 -22.82
N LYS A 441 -1.58 9.94 -22.67
CA LYS A 441 -2.42 10.47 -23.75
C LYS A 441 -2.50 12.00 -23.75
N MET A 442 -2.29 12.62 -22.60
CA MET A 442 -2.47 14.05 -22.38
C MET A 442 -1.35 14.63 -21.51
N GLU A 443 -0.11 14.53 -22.00
CA GLU A 443 1.12 14.97 -21.28
C GLU A 443 1.04 16.44 -20.82
N SER A 444 0.35 17.30 -21.58
CA SER A 444 0.10 18.71 -21.24
C SER A 444 -0.67 18.93 -19.93
N PHE A 445 -1.31 17.88 -19.39
CA PHE A 445 -2.04 17.87 -18.12
C PHE A 445 -1.41 16.98 -17.05
N LYS A 446 -0.22 16.41 -17.30
CA LYS A 446 0.45 15.48 -16.38
C LYS A 446 0.48 16.01 -14.95
N ASP A 447 0.99 17.22 -14.75
CA ASP A 447 1.21 17.81 -13.42
C ASP A 447 0.02 18.65 -12.91
N PHE A 448 -1.09 18.72 -13.63
CA PHE A 448 -2.27 19.48 -13.19
C PHE A 448 -3.28 18.61 -12.43
N PRO A 449 -3.97 19.18 -11.43
CA PRO A 449 -5.07 18.51 -10.75
C PRO A 449 -6.17 18.08 -11.71
N LYS A 450 -6.61 16.83 -11.58
CA LYS A 450 -7.73 16.26 -12.34
C LYS A 450 -8.79 15.81 -11.34
N ILE A 451 -9.99 16.37 -11.41
CA ILE A 451 -11.11 16.06 -10.52
C ILE A 451 -12.20 15.39 -11.34
N PHE A 452 -12.64 14.20 -10.93
CA PHE A 452 -13.71 13.45 -11.54
C PHE A 452 -14.89 13.35 -10.57
N ILE A 453 -16.05 13.88 -10.95
CA ILE A 453 -17.29 13.85 -10.19
C ILE A 453 -18.29 13.01 -10.97
N THR A 454 -18.67 11.85 -10.44
CA THR A 454 -19.67 10.98 -11.04
C THR A 454 -20.92 10.95 -10.18
N ASP A 455 -22.01 11.55 -10.67
CA ASP A 455 -23.32 11.53 -10.04
C ASP A 455 -24.28 10.60 -10.80
N MET A 456 -24.40 9.35 -10.33
CA MET A 456 -25.08 8.30 -11.08
C MET A 456 -26.32 7.77 -10.36
N CYS A 457 -27.42 7.61 -11.11
CA CYS A 457 -28.63 6.93 -10.64
C CYS A 457 -28.54 5.41 -10.91
N CYS A 458 -29.05 4.59 -9.99
CA CYS A 458 -29.11 3.12 -10.11
C CYS A 458 -30.50 2.63 -9.64
N ASP A 459 -31.34 2.10 -10.54
CA ASP A 459 -32.68 1.58 -10.20
C ASP A 459 -32.77 0.03 -10.28
N LYS A 460 -33.65 -0.59 -9.48
CA LYS A 460 -33.78 -2.05 -9.29
C LYS A 460 -34.74 -2.73 -10.28
N ASN A 461 -35.38 -2.01 -11.20
CA ASN A 461 -36.39 -2.59 -12.12
C ASN A 461 -35.81 -3.31 -13.35
N ILE A 462 -34.49 -3.49 -13.41
CA ILE A 462 -33.82 -4.11 -14.56
C ILE A 462 -33.45 -5.56 -14.19
N PRO A 463 -33.93 -6.57 -14.95
CA PRO A 463 -33.66 -7.97 -14.62
C PRO A 463 -32.16 -8.25 -14.70
N LYS A 464 -31.62 -8.87 -13.64
CA LYS A 464 -30.28 -9.45 -13.67
C LYS A 464 -30.24 -10.65 -14.61
N ALA A 465 -29.39 -10.59 -15.62
CA ALA A 465 -28.30 -11.54 -15.86
C ALA A 465 -27.84 -11.41 -17.32
N ASN A 466 -26.75 -10.69 -17.54
CA ASN A 466 -25.79 -11.06 -18.57
C ASN A 466 -24.43 -11.08 -17.87
N GLU A 467 -23.85 -12.27 -17.71
CA GLU A 467 -22.43 -12.39 -17.38
C GLU A 467 -21.64 -11.79 -18.54
N ILE A 468 -21.08 -10.61 -18.30
CA ILE A 468 -20.07 -10.01 -19.17
C ILE A 468 -18.76 -10.02 -18.39
N VAL A 469 -17.89 -10.90 -18.87
CA VAL A 469 -16.46 -11.04 -18.61
C VAL A 469 -15.81 -9.69 -18.30
N LYS A 470 -15.31 -9.50 -17.07
CA LYS A 470 -14.32 -8.46 -16.76
C LYS A 470 -12.95 -9.13 -16.67
N LYS A 471 -12.17 -8.96 -17.74
CA LYS A 471 -10.71 -9.14 -17.72
C LYS A 471 -10.09 -8.13 -16.74
N GLY A 472 -9.21 -8.63 -15.88
CA GLY A 472 -8.16 -7.85 -15.21
C GLY A 472 -8.56 -7.22 -13.88
N ASN A 473 -8.12 -7.83 -12.78
CA ASN A 473 -7.66 -7.06 -11.62
C ASN A 473 -6.29 -6.51 -11.99
N GLU A 474 -6.23 -5.25 -12.46
CA GLU A 474 -4.96 -4.53 -12.40
C GLU A 474 -4.66 -4.26 -10.94
N ILE A 475 -3.68 -5.02 -10.43
CA ILE A 475 -2.89 -4.66 -9.27
C ILE A 475 -2.19 -3.35 -9.65
N SER A 476 -2.66 -2.22 -9.13
CA SER A 476 -2.02 -0.92 -9.36
C SER A 476 -0.66 -0.90 -8.64
N HIS A 477 0.37 -1.32 -9.37
CA HIS A 477 1.73 -0.86 -9.14
C HIS A 477 1.72 0.67 -9.36
N GLY A 478 2.51 1.41 -8.58
CA GLY A 478 2.38 2.87 -8.44
C GLY A 478 2.38 3.69 -9.74
N HIS A 479 1.68 4.84 -9.64
CA HIS A 479 1.77 6.08 -10.42
C HIS A 479 1.41 6.06 -11.93
N ASN A 480 0.45 6.93 -12.32
CA ASN A 480 0.32 7.66 -13.61
C ASN A 480 -1.02 8.44 -13.79
N ASP A 481 -1.98 8.27 -12.87
CA ASP A 481 -3.34 8.84 -12.94
C ASP A 481 -3.65 9.82 -11.78
N ASP A 482 -2.71 10.70 -11.42
CA ASP A 482 -2.90 11.62 -10.28
C ASP A 482 -4.17 12.47 -10.46
N GLY A 483 -5.14 12.23 -9.59
CA GLY A 483 -6.45 12.87 -9.63
C GLY A 483 -7.34 12.51 -8.45
N PHE A 484 -8.37 13.31 -8.28
CA PHE A 484 -9.37 13.18 -7.24
C PHE A 484 -10.65 12.59 -7.85
N LEU A 485 -11.13 11.47 -7.34
CA LEU A 485 -12.35 10.82 -7.82
C LEU A 485 -13.44 10.89 -6.74
N ILE A 486 -14.64 11.29 -7.12
CA ILE A 486 -15.80 11.45 -6.24
C ILE A 486 -16.97 10.73 -6.90
N TRP A 487 -17.58 9.79 -6.19
CA TRP A 487 -18.75 9.07 -6.67
C TRP A 487 -19.92 9.19 -5.68
N SER A 488 -21.14 9.35 -6.20
CA SER A 488 -22.36 9.38 -5.38
C SER A 488 -22.96 7.99 -5.07
N THR A 489 -22.33 6.91 -5.54
CA THR A 489 -22.82 5.54 -5.35
C THR A 489 -21.75 4.57 -4.87
N THR A 490 -22.06 3.75 -3.87
CA THR A 490 -21.39 2.46 -3.63
C THR A 490 -22.04 1.38 -4.50
N LYS A 491 -21.28 0.34 -4.88
CA LYS A 491 -21.81 -0.87 -5.54
C LYS A 491 -23.06 -1.39 -4.79
N GLY A 492 -24.24 -1.32 -5.43
CA GLY A 492 -25.47 -2.00 -4.97
C GLY A 492 -26.54 -1.15 -4.26
N HIS A 493 -26.36 0.18 -4.10
CA HIS A 493 -27.35 1.06 -3.44
C HIS A 493 -28.17 1.92 -4.43
N ARG A 494 -29.41 2.26 -4.04
CA ARG A 494 -30.35 3.08 -4.83
C ARG A 494 -30.04 4.55 -4.64
N VAL A 495 -29.85 5.28 -5.73
CA VAL A 495 -29.86 6.75 -5.73
C VAL A 495 -31.02 7.21 -6.58
N ALA A 496 -31.98 7.90 -5.95
CA ALA A 496 -33.06 8.56 -6.65
C ALA A 496 -32.56 9.86 -7.31
N ASP A 497 -33.22 10.27 -8.39
CA ASP A 497 -32.96 11.52 -9.10
C ASP A 497 -33.29 12.72 -8.19
N LEU A 498 -32.34 13.12 -7.33
CA LEU A 498 -32.55 14.11 -6.25
C LEU A 498 -31.57 15.29 -6.31
N SER A 499 -30.59 15.29 -7.23
CA SER A 499 -29.55 16.32 -7.37
C SER A 499 -28.84 16.72 -6.06
N LEU A 500 -28.74 15.77 -5.12
CA LEU A 500 -28.21 16.02 -3.77
C LEU A 500 -26.72 16.35 -3.79
N LEU A 501 -25.91 15.60 -4.55
CA LEU A 501 -24.47 15.86 -4.67
C LEU A 501 -24.19 17.22 -5.30
N SER A 502 -24.79 17.53 -6.45
CA SER A 502 -24.54 18.81 -7.12
C SER A 502 -24.96 20.01 -6.25
N GLY A 503 -26.08 19.88 -5.52
CA GLY A 503 -26.54 20.88 -4.57
C GLY A 503 -25.57 21.08 -3.40
N CYS A 504 -25.09 19.98 -2.80
CA CYS A 504 -24.15 20.03 -1.68
C CYS A 504 -22.77 20.52 -2.09
N ILE A 505 -22.22 20.04 -3.21
CA ILE A 505 -20.95 20.54 -3.78
C ILE A 505 -21.05 22.05 -4.00
N LYS A 506 -22.10 22.53 -4.67
CA LYS A 506 -22.31 23.96 -4.88
C LYS A 506 -22.35 24.73 -3.55
N LYS A 507 -23.13 24.27 -2.58
CA LYS A 507 -23.30 24.94 -1.28
C LYS A 507 -21.96 25.04 -0.54
N ILE A 508 -21.27 23.91 -0.36
CA ILE A 508 -20.05 23.85 0.45
C ILE A 508 -18.91 24.59 -0.23
N VAL A 509 -18.65 24.32 -1.52
CA VAL A 509 -17.57 24.99 -2.26
C VAL A 509 -17.79 26.50 -2.25
N ASN A 510 -18.98 27.01 -2.57
CA ASN A 510 -19.28 28.46 -2.53
C ASN A 510 -19.01 29.10 -1.16
N SER A 511 -19.31 28.38 -0.08
CA SER A 511 -19.14 28.92 1.28
C SER A 511 -17.69 28.93 1.77
N LYS A 512 -16.83 28.04 1.26
CA LYS A 512 -15.48 27.80 1.82
C LYS A 512 -14.32 28.13 0.89
N TYR A 513 -14.51 28.22 -0.43
CA TYR A 513 -13.37 28.38 -1.35
C TYR A 513 -12.61 29.70 -1.14
N LYS A 514 -13.30 30.79 -0.78
CA LYS A 514 -12.70 32.12 -0.58
C LYS A 514 -11.71 32.18 0.59
N SER A 515 -11.84 31.28 1.57
CA SER A 515 -10.90 31.20 2.70
C SER A 515 -9.69 30.32 2.41
N GLY A 516 -9.53 29.83 1.17
CA GLY A 516 -8.48 28.88 0.82
C GLY A 516 -8.68 27.51 1.47
N TYR A 517 -9.93 27.15 1.78
CA TYR A 517 -10.22 25.89 2.44
C TYR A 517 -9.90 24.70 1.50
N PRO A 518 -9.16 23.67 1.95
CA PRO A 518 -8.80 22.53 1.11
C PRO A 518 -10.01 21.73 0.62
N PHE A 519 -9.96 21.26 -0.62
CA PHE A 519 -11.06 20.54 -1.25
C PHE A 519 -11.33 19.18 -0.59
N ASN A 520 -10.30 18.47 -0.12
CA ASN A 520 -10.46 17.22 0.63
C ASN A 520 -11.31 17.41 1.91
N GLN A 521 -11.13 18.52 2.62
CA GLN A 521 -11.94 18.88 3.78
C GLN A 521 -13.37 19.25 3.35
N MET A 522 -13.54 20.00 2.25
CA MET A 522 -14.87 20.26 1.68
C MET A 522 -15.61 18.96 1.37
N LEU A 523 -14.94 17.92 0.90
CA LEU A 523 -15.58 16.62 0.63
C LEU A 523 -16.08 15.94 1.90
N GLN A 524 -15.35 16.04 3.01
CA GLN A 524 -15.83 15.55 4.30
C GLN A 524 -17.09 16.32 4.75
N ASP A 525 -17.12 17.63 4.52
CA ASP A 525 -18.31 18.45 4.79
C ASP A 525 -19.48 18.07 3.88
N ILE A 526 -19.24 17.87 2.58
CA ILE A 526 -20.26 17.45 1.61
C ILE A 526 -20.85 16.10 2.03
N SER A 527 -20.01 15.12 2.36
CA SER A 527 -20.44 13.81 2.86
C SER A 527 -21.23 13.91 4.17
N THR A 528 -20.89 14.86 5.04
CA THR A 528 -21.62 15.10 6.29
C THR A 528 -22.96 15.80 6.05
N GLU A 529 -22.99 16.79 5.16
CA GLU A 529 -24.21 17.50 4.75
C GLU A 529 -25.22 16.54 4.11
N ILE A 530 -24.76 15.64 3.24
CA ILE A 530 -25.62 14.63 2.63
C ILE A 530 -26.17 13.69 3.69
N ARG A 531 -25.33 13.16 4.60
CA ARG A 531 -25.79 12.26 5.69
C ARG A 531 -26.81 12.90 6.62
N ASN A 532 -26.75 14.21 6.80
CA ASN A 532 -27.69 14.95 7.65
C ASN A 532 -29.02 15.25 6.95
N ASN A 533 -29.13 15.02 5.64
CA ASN A 533 -30.34 15.28 4.88
C ASN A 533 -31.34 14.12 5.05
N LYS A 534 -32.56 14.40 5.50
CA LYS A 534 -33.61 13.39 5.71
C LYS A 534 -34.00 12.61 4.45
N SER A 535 -33.61 13.08 3.26
CA SER A 535 -33.82 12.41 1.97
C SER A 535 -32.63 11.55 1.51
N SER A 536 -31.61 11.34 2.35
CA SER A 536 -30.37 10.63 2.01
C SER A 536 -30.43 9.11 2.20
N GLU A 537 -31.59 8.52 2.48
CA GLU A 537 -31.75 7.07 2.61
C GLU A 537 -31.37 6.37 1.29
N GLY A 538 -30.10 5.96 1.16
CA GLY A 538 -29.53 5.33 -0.04
C GLY A 538 -28.41 6.11 -0.74
N TYR A 539 -28.13 7.36 -0.33
CA TYR A 539 -27.07 8.19 -0.91
C TYR A 539 -25.74 7.98 -0.16
N CYS A 540 -24.69 7.52 -0.85
CA CYS A 540 -23.36 7.34 -0.26
C CYS A 540 -22.30 8.01 -1.14
N ILE A 541 -21.59 8.99 -0.59
CA ILE A 541 -20.39 9.51 -1.25
C ILE A 541 -19.22 8.65 -0.81
N GLU A 542 -18.48 8.11 -1.76
CA GLU A 542 -17.08 7.77 -1.49
C GLU A 542 -16.16 8.51 -2.46
N SER A 543 -14.93 8.70 -1.99
CA SER A 543 -13.94 9.51 -2.67
C SER A 543 -12.61 8.80 -2.63
N GLN A 544 -11.91 8.78 -3.75
CA GLN A 544 -10.56 8.28 -3.86
C GLN A 544 -9.63 9.43 -4.19
N ASP A 545 -8.69 9.68 -3.31
CA ASP A 545 -7.62 10.64 -3.51
C ASP A 545 -6.34 9.87 -3.83
N THR A 546 -5.75 10.16 -4.98
CA THR A 546 -4.46 9.57 -5.41
C THR A 546 -3.34 10.62 -5.41
N THR A 547 -3.63 11.83 -4.94
CA THR A 547 -2.70 12.96 -4.96
C THR A 547 -1.91 13.07 -3.66
N ASP A 548 -0.69 13.59 -3.74
CA ASP A 548 0.17 13.93 -2.60
C ASP A 548 0.09 15.43 -2.22
N TYR A 549 -0.93 16.13 -2.75
CA TYR A 549 -1.15 17.57 -2.60
C TYR A 549 -2.61 17.91 -2.29
N ASP A 550 -2.82 19.00 -1.54
CA ASP A 550 -4.15 19.56 -1.34
C ASP A 550 -4.55 20.44 -2.53
N ILE A 551 -5.83 20.40 -2.90
CA ILE A 551 -6.40 21.26 -3.95
C ILE A 551 -7.16 22.41 -3.32
N ILE A 552 -6.91 23.63 -3.79
CA ILE A 552 -7.70 24.83 -3.42
C ILE A 552 -8.31 25.43 -4.68
N PHE A 553 -9.60 25.72 -4.64
CA PHE A 553 -10.25 26.49 -5.72
C PHE A 553 -10.07 27.99 -5.51
N GLN A 554 -9.79 28.69 -6.61
CA GLN A 554 -9.77 30.14 -6.65
C GLN A 554 -10.57 30.64 -7.84
N GLN A 555 -11.36 31.70 -7.63
CA GLN A 555 -12.10 32.36 -8.70
C GLN A 555 -11.13 32.94 -9.75
N ARG A 556 -11.40 32.68 -11.03
CA ARG A 556 -10.64 33.24 -12.15
C ARG A 556 -10.89 34.74 -12.24
N ILE A 557 -9.85 35.54 -12.06
CA ILE A 557 -9.91 36.99 -12.26
C ILE A 557 -9.80 37.27 -13.76
N SER A 558 -10.89 37.73 -14.38
CA SER A 558 -10.85 38.33 -15.70
C SER A 558 -10.15 39.67 -15.58
N VAL A 559 -8.97 39.84 -16.19
CA VAL A 559 -8.34 41.16 -16.32
C VAL A 559 -9.19 41.97 -17.31
N ASN A 560 -10.24 42.61 -16.82
CA ASN A 560 -10.80 43.75 -17.53
C ASN A 560 -9.77 44.87 -17.41
N TYR A 561 -9.27 45.35 -18.55
CA TYR A 561 -8.53 46.61 -18.60
C TYR A 561 -9.43 47.72 -18.06
N CYS A 562 -9.37 47.99 -16.75
CA CYS A 562 -9.76 49.28 -16.22
C CYS A 562 -8.70 50.28 -16.69
N ILE A 563 -8.96 50.87 -17.86
CA ILE A 563 -8.35 52.14 -18.28
C ILE A 563 -8.73 53.15 -17.18
N PHE A 564 -7.82 53.39 -16.25
CA PHE A 564 -7.91 54.50 -15.32
C PHE A 564 -7.87 55.79 -16.15
N PHE A 565 -8.99 56.51 -16.18
CA PHE A 565 -9.00 57.92 -16.56
C PHE A 565 -8.19 58.69 -15.51
N ALA A 566 -6.91 58.94 -15.79
CA ALA A 566 -6.24 60.11 -15.23
C ALA A 566 -6.77 61.33 -15.98
N ARG A 567 -7.78 62.00 -15.43
CA ARG A 567 -8.11 63.38 -15.81
C ARG A 567 -7.69 64.28 -14.67
N ASN A 568 -6.69 65.11 -14.97
CA ASN A 568 -6.30 66.30 -14.22
C ASN A 568 -7.53 67.15 -13.88
N MET A 569 -7.76 67.41 -12.59
CA MET A 569 -7.97 68.73 -11.99
C MET A 569 -8.14 68.60 -10.48
#